data_AF-A0A4P9XHK8-F1
#
_entry.id   AF-A0A4P9XHK8-F1
#
_cell.length_a   1.000
_cell.length_b   1.000
_cell.length_c   1.000
_cell.angle_alpha   90.00
_cell.angle_beta   90.00
_cell.angle_gamma   90.00
#
_symmetry.space_group_name_H-M   'P 1'
#
loop_
_entity.id
_entity.type
_entity.pdbx_description
1 polymer ?
#
loop_
_entity_poly.entity_id
_entity_poly.type
_entity_poly.pdbx_seq_one_letter_code
_entity_poly.pdbx_strand_id
1 'polypeptide(L)'
;MQQSDTVHTDSVLVYTLQDAAYTDYQASSTRVVLTTVLAVIFFRNTWLATRLMYDAARFVYFLNVCQPLIGIMATTVALCHELWPTRVSCAAVIRANNTALLLGVPLITAILFVKAYYCTSWSHWILPIGGLALIGGIASGAASYTALTVQTKSNSYSRCPTTLAEGWVFGKLATDFYANLALSACFMLAVWREYRYRGSPLYSALLRDGIGYALGAIISNILCAIIILLIPAMRTWQMHIYGADCT
;
A
#
# COMPACT_ATOMS: atom_id res chain seq x y z
N MET A 1 27.49 -49.32 22.25
CA MET A 1 28.00 -47.95 21.99
C MET A 1 27.01 -47.18 21.09
N GLN A 2 25.75 -46.98 21.52
CA GLN A 2 24.71 -46.39 20.66
C GLN A 2 23.81 -45.39 21.41
N GLN A 3 24.20 -45.00 22.62
CA GLN A 3 23.40 -44.17 23.54
C GLN A 3 23.91 -42.72 23.63
N SER A 4 25.00 -42.38 22.93
CA SER A 4 25.58 -41.04 22.96
C SER A 4 25.02 -40.09 21.89
N ASP A 5 24.39 -40.60 20.83
CA ASP A 5 23.92 -39.79 19.70
C ASP A 5 22.51 -39.21 19.92
N THR A 6 21.68 -39.83 20.76
CA THR A 6 20.31 -39.35 21.01
C THR A 6 20.28 -38.06 21.82
N VAL A 7 21.17 -37.90 22.81
CA VAL A 7 21.24 -36.69 23.65
C VAL A 7 21.61 -35.45 22.84
N HIS A 8 22.40 -35.61 21.77
CA HIS A 8 22.79 -34.46 20.96
C HIS A 8 21.65 -33.97 20.06
N THR A 9 20.87 -34.88 19.50
CA THR A 9 19.74 -34.56 18.61
C THR A 9 18.64 -33.76 19.32
N ASP A 10 18.32 -34.11 20.56
CA ASP A 10 17.28 -33.42 21.34
C ASP A 10 17.66 -31.97 21.68
N SER A 11 18.94 -31.73 22.00
CA SER A 11 19.42 -30.37 22.27
C SER A 11 19.31 -29.46 21.05
N VAL A 12 19.70 -29.94 19.87
CA VAL A 12 19.62 -29.18 18.61
C VAL A 12 18.16 -28.85 18.25
N LEU A 13 17.23 -29.78 18.50
CA LEU A 13 15.81 -29.55 18.26
C LEU A 13 15.23 -28.45 19.16
N VAL A 14 15.61 -28.42 20.43
CA VAL A 14 15.13 -27.39 21.38
C VAL A 14 15.64 -25.99 20.99
N TYR A 15 16.93 -25.86 20.63
CA TYR A 15 17.48 -24.57 20.19
C TYR A 15 16.79 -24.05 18.91
N THR A 16 16.60 -24.92 17.91
CA THR A 16 15.95 -24.52 16.65
C THR A 16 14.49 -24.10 16.84
N LEU A 17 13.75 -24.74 17.75
CA LEU A 17 12.37 -24.34 18.09
C LEU A 17 12.32 -22.99 18.82
N GLN A 18 13.28 -22.72 19.71
CA GLN A 18 13.33 -21.47 20.46
C GLN A 18 13.69 -20.28 19.56
N ASP A 19 14.65 -20.46 18.65
CA ASP A 19 15.01 -19.43 17.66
C ASP A 19 13.86 -19.13 16.69
N ALA A 20 13.12 -20.16 16.26
CA ALA A 20 11.93 -19.98 15.44
C ALA A 20 10.82 -19.22 16.18
N ALA A 21 10.55 -19.55 17.46
CA ALA A 21 9.55 -18.85 18.26
C ALA A 21 9.92 -17.37 18.50
N TYR A 22 11.20 -17.08 18.73
CA TYR A 22 11.68 -15.73 18.97
C TYR A 22 11.55 -14.84 17.72
N THR A 23 11.94 -15.35 16.55
CA THR A 23 11.81 -14.63 15.27
C THR A 23 10.35 -14.38 14.90
N ASP A 24 9.46 -15.33 15.17
CA ASP A 24 8.01 -15.18 14.99
C ASP A 24 7.42 -14.08 15.87
N TYR A 25 7.84 -14.01 17.14
CA TYR A 25 7.41 -12.99 18.09
C TYR A 25 7.86 -11.57 17.68
N GLN A 26 9.13 -11.40 17.30
CA GLN A 26 9.64 -10.11 16.83
C GLN A 26 8.89 -9.60 15.60
N ALA A 27 8.61 -10.49 14.65
CA ALA A 27 7.88 -10.14 13.44
C ALA A 27 6.43 -9.71 13.74
N SER A 28 5.71 -10.44 14.61
CA SER A 28 4.35 -10.07 15.02
C SER A 28 4.34 -8.74 15.77
N SER A 29 5.26 -8.52 16.72
CA SER A 29 5.37 -7.24 17.44
C SER A 29 5.59 -6.06 16.49
N THR A 30 6.46 -6.23 15.49
CA THR A 30 6.73 -5.18 14.49
C THR A 30 5.48 -4.86 13.68
N ARG A 31 4.74 -5.89 13.24
CA ARG A 31 3.47 -5.71 12.51
C ARG A 31 2.45 -4.95 13.35
N VAL A 32 2.23 -5.36 14.60
CA VAL A 32 1.25 -4.72 15.49
C VAL A 32 1.58 -3.24 15.70
N VAL A 33 2.85 -2.90 15.94
CA VAL A 33 3.29 -1.51 16.10
C VAL A 33 3.03 -0.70 14.83
N LEU A 34 3.46 -1.21 13.66
CA LEU A 34 3.25 -0.55 12.37
C LEU A 34 1.77 -0.35 12.05
N THR A 35 0.95 -1.39 12.20
CA THR A 35 -0.49 -1.32 11.93
C THR A 35 -1.18 -0.36 12.89
N THR A 36 -0.75 -0.28 14.16
CA THR A 36 -1.29 0.68 15.14
C THR A 36 -0.95 2.12 14.74
N VAL A 37 0.30 2.39 14.34
CA VAL A 37 0.71 3.72 13.87
C VAL A 37 -0.10 4.13 12.63
N LEU A 38 -0.25 3.22 11.66
CA LEU A 38 -1.06 3.46 10.46
C LEU A 38 -2.53 3.73 10.80
N ALA A 39 -3.12 2.97 11.73
CA ALA A 39 -4.48 3.20 12.19
C ALA A 39 -4.63 4.61 12.78
N VAL A 40 -3.72 5.04 13.65
CA VAL A 40 -3.73 6.40 14.23
C VAL A 40 -3.63 7.48 13.15
N ILE A 41 -2.76 7.29 12.15
CA ILE A 41 -2.63 8.21 11.01
C ILE A 41 -3.95 8.28 10.21
N PHE A 42 -4.55 7.14 9.89
CA PHE A 42 -5.83 7.11 9.18
C PHE A 42 -6.96 7.75 9.99
N PHE A 43 -7.05 7.50 11.29
CA PHE A 43 -8.02 8.17 12.17
C PHE A 43 -7.87 9.69 12.17
N ARG A 44 -6.63 10.17 12.29
CA ARG A 44 -6.32 11.61 12.24
C ARG A 44 -6.69 12.20 10.87
N ASN A 45 -6.36 11.50 9.78
CA ASN A 45 -6.68 11.93 8.42
C ASN A 45 -8.19 11.96 8.18
N THR A 46 -8.94 10.97 8.65
CA THR A 46 -10.42 10.95 8.59
C THR A 46 -10.98 12.14 9.37
N TRP A 47 -10.53 12.38 10.59
CA TRP A 47 -11.01 13.51 11.40
C TRP A 47 -10.80 14.86 10.70
N LEU A 48 -9.60 15.10 10.15
CA LEU A 48 -9.28 16.32 9.41
C LEU A 48 -10.11 16.43 8.12
N ALA A 49 -10.25 15.33 7.37
CA ALA A 49 -11.03 15.31 6.13
C ALA A 49 -12.52 15.55 6.38
N THR A 50 -13.08 14.98 7.44
CA THR A 50 -14.47 15.18 7.86
C THR A 50 -14.71 16.63 8.26
N ARG A 51 -13.79 17.24 9.01
CA ARG A 51 -13.88 18.68 9.35
C ARG A 51 -13.91 19.55 8.09
N LEU A 52 -13.02 19.29 7.13
CA LEU A 52 -13.01 20.01 5.85
C LEU A 52 -14.29 19.81 5.02
N MET A 53 -14.88 18.62 5.10
CA MET A 53 -16.13 18.30 4.41
C MET A 53 -17.33 19.07 5.00
N TYR A 54 -17.35 19.30 6.32
CA TYR A 54 -18.38 20.12 6.96
C TYR A 54 -18.31 21.59 6.53
N ASP A 55 -17.11 22.11 6.31
CA ASP A 55 -16.93 23.51 5.89
C ASP A 55 -17.23 23.73 4.40
N ALA A 56 -17.03 22.71 3.55
CA ALA A 56 -17.29 22.79 2.12
C ALA A 56 -17.80 21.46 1.53
N ALA A 57 -19.03 21.44 1.04
CA ALA A 57 -19.64 20.27 0.40
C ALA A 57 -19.18 20.09 -1.06
N ARG A 58 -17.89 19.80 -1.29
CA ARG A 58 -17.36 19.44 -2.62
C ARG A 58 -17.09 17.94 -2.70
N PHE A 59 -17.36 17.35 -3.86
CA PHE A 59 -17.16 15.93 -4.14
C PHE A 59 -15.73 15.43 -3.81
N VAL A 60 -14.71 16.28 -3.99
CA VAL A 60 -13.32 15.97 -3.65
C VAL A 60 -13.14 15.65 -2.16
N TYR A 61 -13.84 16.35 -1.27
CA TYR A 61 -13.74 16.10 0.17
C TYR A 61 -14.40 14.78 0.56
N PHE A 62 -15.46 14.38 -0.13
CA PHE A 62 -16.07 13.07 0.07
C PHE A 62 -15.07 11.94 -0.26
N LEU A 63 -14.38 12.01 -1.41
CA LEU A 63 -13.33 11.04 -1.76
C LEU A 63 -12.22 11.01 -0.70
N ASN A 64 -11.84 12.19 -0.19
CA ASN A 64 -10.81 12.35 0.84
C ASN A 64 -11.23 11.79 2.22
N VAL A 65 -12.53 11.64 2.50
CA VAL A 65 -13.04 10.96 3.70
C VAL A 65 -13.13 9.45 3.47
N CYS A 66 -13.61 9.02 2.30
CA CYS A 66 -13.76 7.60 1.95
C CYS A 66 -12.43 6.85 1.97
N GLN A 67 -11.35 7.46 1.47
CA GLN A 67 -10.04 6.82 1.41
C GLN A 67 -9.50 6.40 2.80
N PRO A 68 -9.35 7.28 3.80
CA PRO A 68 -8.86 6.88 5.11
C PRO A 68 -9.85 5.99 5.88
N LEU A 69 -11.16 6.08 5.63
CA LEU A 69 -12.14 5.13 6.19
C LEU A 69 -11.87 3.68 5.77
N ILE A 70 -11.53 3.46 4.49
CA ILE A 70 -11.15 2.13 4.00
C ILE A 70 -9.85 1.66 4.68
N GLY A 71 -8.90 2.57 4.90
CA GLY A 71 -7.67 2.30 5.65
C GLY A 71 -7.94 1.91 7.11
N ILE A 72 -8.84 2.61 7.80
CA ILE A 72 -9.27 2.27 9.17
C ILE A 72 -9.89 0.87 9.20
N MET A 73 -10.77 0.55 8.24
CA MET A 73 -11.40 -0.78 8.16
C MET A 73 -10.35 -1.89 8.01
N ALA A 74 -9.41 -1.74 7.08
CA ALA A 74 -8.36 -2.73 6.86
C ALA A 74 -7.42 -2.89 8.06
N THR A 75 -6.94 -1.78 8.63
CA THR A 75 -6.04 -1.80 9.80
C THR A 75 -6.73 -2.35 11.04
N THR A 76 -8.03 -2.07 11.25
CA THR A 76 -8.79 -2.62 12.38
C THR A 76 -8.95 -4.13 12.25
N VAL A 77 -9.28 -4.65 11.07
CA VAL A 77 -9.39 -6.11 10.84
C VAL A 77 -8.03 -6.79 11.04
N ALA A 78 -6.94 -6.17 10.58
CA ALA A 78 -5.59 -6.67 10.80
C ALA A 78 -5.19 -6.69 12.29
N LEU A 79 -5.46 -5.62 13.05
CA LEU A 79 -5.21 -5.57 14.49
C LEU A 79 -6.05 -6.59 15.25
N CYS A 80 -7.33 -6.73 14.92
CA CYS A 80 -8.19 -7.72 15.55
C CYS A 80 -7.71 -9.16 15.29
N HIS A 81 -7.11 -9.43 14.12
CA HIS A 81 -6.51 -10.74 13.84
C HIS A 81 -5.25 -11.00 14.66
N GLU A 82 -4.36 -10.01 14.82
CA GLU A 82 -3.16 -10.17 15.65
C GLU A 82 -3.51 -10.32 17.15
N LEU A 83 -4.56 -9.65 17.63
CA LEU A 83 -5.03 -9.77 19.02
C LEU A 83 -5.86 -11.03 19.29
N TRP A 84 -6.68 -11.47 18.32
CA TRP A 84 -7.58 -12.63 18.45
C TRP A 84 -7.55 -13.53 17.20
N PRO A 85 -6.44 -14.26 16.97
CA PRO A 85 -6.25 -15.08 15.77
C PRO A 85 -7.27 -16.23 15.65
N THR A 86 -7.89 -16.64 16.75
CA THR A 86 -8.93 -17.68 16.77
C THR A 86 -10.31 -17.17 16.35
N ARG A 87 -10.56 -15.86 16.46
CA ARG A 87 -11.88 -15.25 16.18
C ARG A 87 -11.95 -14.62 14.80
N VAL A 88 -10.85 -14.02 14.34
CA VAL A 88 -10.80 -13.38 13.03
C VAL A 88 -10.15 -14.32 12.03
N SER A 89 -10.88 -14.70 10.99
CA SER A 89 -10.32 -15.57 9.97
C SER A 89 -9.29 -14.84 9.12
N CYS A 90 -8.24 -15.56 8.72
CA CYS A 90 -7.25 -15.08 7.77
C CYS A 90 -7.87 -14.54 6.46
N ALA A 91 -8.94 -15.18 5.99
CA ALA A 91 -9.70 -14.75 4.82
C ALA A 91 -10.31 -13.35 4.99
N ALA A 92 -10.74 -12.97 6.20
CA ALA A 92 -11.26 -11.63 6.47
C ALA A 92 -10.17 -10.57 6.33
N VAL A 93 -8.98 -10.82 6.88
CA VAL A 93 -7.81 -9.92 6.76
C VAL A 93 -7.42 -9.72 5.30
N ILE A 94 -7.29 -10.82 4.55
CA ILE A 94 -6.92 -10.78 3.12
C ILE A 94 -7.97 -10.00 2.32
N ARG A 95 -9.27 -10.26 2.55
CA ARG A 95 -10.35 -9.53 1.86
C ARG A 95 -10.33 -8.04 2.20
N ALA A 96 -10.12 -7.69 3.46
CA ALA A 96 -10.06 -6.30 3.89
C ALA A 96 -8.87 -5.56 3.25
N ASN A 97 -7.68 -6.17 3.23
CA ASN A 97 -6.51 -5.62 2.56
C ASN A 97 -6.71 -5.49 1.05
N ASN A 98 -7.32 -6.48 0.39
CA ASN A 98 -7.63 -6.40 -1.03
C ASN A 98 -8.66 -5.30 -1.33
N THR A 99 -9.64 -5.10 -0.44
CA THR A 99 -10.59 -3.98 -0.58
C THR A 99 -9.88 -2.64 -0.45
N ALA A 100 -8.91 -2.53 0.45
CA ALA A 100 -8.07 -1.33 0.57
C ALA A 100 -7.22 -1.09 -0.68
N LEU A 101 -6.66 -2.13 -1.29
CA LEU A 101 -5.93 -2.00 -2.56
C LEU A 101 -6.85 -1.63 -3.73
N LEU A 102 -8.02 -2.29 -3.82
CA LEU A 102 -8.99 -2.10 -4.89
C LEU A 102 -9.62 -0.70 -4.87
N LEU A 103 -9.92 -0.17 -3.70
CA LEU A 103 -10.63 1.11 -3.57
C LEU A 103 -9.73 2.24 -3.11
N GLY A 104 -8.82 1.99 -2.18
CA GLY A 104 -7.96 3.01 -1.59
C GLY A 104 -7.01 3.64 -2.62
N VAL A 105 -6.25 2.81 -3.35
CA VAL A 105 -5.27 3.33 -4.33
C VAL A 105 -5.96 4.13 -5.45
N PRO A 106 -7.03 3.62 -6.11
CA PRO A 106 -7.75 4.40 -7.11
C PRO A 106 -8.36 5.70 -6.55
N LEU A 107 -8.84 5.71 -5.30
CA LEU A 107 -9.35 6.94 -4.67
C LEU A 107 -8.29 8.02 -4.53
N ILE A 108 -7.08 7.66 -4.05
CA ILE A 108 -5.96 8.60 -3.94
C ILE A 108 -5.62 9.16 -5.33
N THR A 109 -5.46 8.26 -6.30
CA THR A 109 -5.15 8.62 -7.69
C THR A 109 -6.21 9.54 -8.28
N ALA A 110 -7.50 9.26 -8.06
CA ALA A 110 -8.60 10.12 -8.48
C ALA A 110 -8.52 11.52 -7.85
N ILE A 111 -8.27 11.63 -6.54
CA ILE A 111 -8.13 12.91 -5.85
C ILE A 111 -6.99 13.73 -6.45
N LEU A 112 -5.84 13.10 -6.72
CA LEU A 112 -4.68 13.76 -7.30
C LEU A 112 -4.95 14.23 -8.74
N PHE A 113 -5.60 13.42 -9.57
CA PHE A 113 -5.98 13.83 -10.93
C PHE A 113 -7.03 14.94 -10.93
N VAL A 114 -8.01 14.90 -10.02
CA VAL A 114 -9.00 15.98 -9.93
C VAL A 114 -8.32 17.30 -9.54
N LYS A 115 -7.37 17.28 -8.60
CA LYS A 115 -6.57 18.46 -8.26
C LYS A 115 -5.75 18.94 -9.47
N ALA A 116 -5.06 18.04 -10.15
CA ALA A 116 -4.28 18.37 -11.34
C ALA A 116 -5.15 18.95 -12.48
N TYR A 117 -6.37 18.42 -12.65
CA TYR A 117 -7.33 18.91 -13.63
C TYR A 117 -7.76 20.36 -13.35
N TYR A 118 -8.09 20.67 -12.10
CA TYR A 118 -8.43 22.04 -11.70
C TYR A 118 -7.24 23.00 -11.82
N CYS A 119 -6.02 22.56 -11.51
CA CYS A 119 -4.81 23.38 -11.66
C CYS A 119 -4.44 23.66 -13.12
N THR A 120 -4.80 22.78 -14.05
CA THR A 120 -4.38 22.87 -15.46
C THR A 120 -5.45 23.50 -16.36
N SER A 121 -6.25 24.42 -15.78
CA SER A 121 -7.29 25.17 -16.49
C SER A 121 -8.19 24.29 -17.38
N TRP A 122 -8.62 23.12 -16.87
CA TRP A 122 -9.59 22.24 -17.53
C TRP A 122 -9.09 21.59 -18.85
N SER A 123 -7.77 21.38 -19.00
CA SER A 123 -7.22 20.68 -20.17
C SER A 123 -7.89 19.31 -20.39
N HIS A 124 -8.55 19.15 -21.54
CA HIS A 124 -9.26 17.91 -21.90
C HIS A 124 -8.37 16.67 -21.96
N TRP A 125 -7.06 16.82 -22.12
CA TRP A 125 -6.09 15.72 -22.20
C TRP A 125 -5.83 15.01 -20.87
N ILE A 126 -6.07 15.68 -19.73
CA ILE A 126 -5.81 15.09 -18.40
C ILE A 126 -6.85 14.03 -18.07
N LEU A 127 -8.08 14.21 -18.53
CA LEU A 127 -9.20 13.31 -18.24
C LEU A 127 -9.00 11.89 -18.80
N PRO A 128 -8.62 11.67 -20.07
CA PRO A 128 -8.35 10.33 -20.57
C PRO A 128 -7.11 9.70 -19.93
N ILE A 129 -6.04 10.46 -19.66
CA ILE A 129 -4.83 9.96 -19.01
C ILE A 129 -5.13 9.50 -17.58
N GLY A 130 -5.79 10.36 -16.79
CA GLY A 130 -6.18 10.04 -15.42
C GLY A 130 -7.22 8.93 -15.36
N GLY A 131 -8.16 8.91 -16.31
CA GLY A 131 -9.14 7.83 -16.46
C GLY A 131 -8.49 6.49 -16.72
N LEU A 132 -7.50 6.43 -17.62
CA LEU A 132 -6.75 5.19 -17.90
C LEU A 132 -5.97 4.72 -16.67
N ALA A 133 -5.31 5.62 -15.94
CA ALA A 133 -4.60 5.29 -14.70
C ALA A 133 -5.57 4.75 -13.63
N LEU A 134 -6.75 5.36 -13.51
CA LEU A 134 -7.79 4.94 -12.55
C LEU A 134 -8.33 3.55 -12.90
N ILE A 135 -8.67 3.31 -14.17
CA ILE A 135 -9.17 2.03 -14.66
C ILE A 135 -8.10 0.94 -14.44
N GLY A 136 -6.82 1.24 -14.75
CA GLY A 136 -5.71 0.32 -14.48
C GLY A 136 -5.56 -0.01 -13.00
N GLY A 137 -5.69 1.00 -12.12
CA GLY A 137 -5.68 0.81 -10.66
C GLY A 137 -6.81 -0.11 -10.18
N ILE A 138 -8.03 0.13 -10.64
CA ILE A 138 -9.20 -0.71 -10.30
C ILE A 138 -9.03 -2.12 -10.86
N ALA A 139 -8.59 -2.26 -12.11
CA ALA A 139 -8.40 -3.55 -12.76
C ALA A 139 -7.31 -4.38 -12.06
N SER A 140 -6.18 -3.77 -11.70
CA SER A 140 -5.11 -4.45 -10.96
C SER A 140 -5.56 -4.83 -9.54
N GLY A 141 -6.32 -3.96 -8.87
CA GLY A 141 -6.97 -4.27 -7.59
C GLY A 141 -7.95 -5.43 -7.69
N ALA A 142 -8.78 -5.47 -8.74
CA ALA A 142 -9.77 -6.53 -8.95
C ALA A 142 -9.08 -7.86 -9.27
N ALA A 143 -8.05 -7.83 -10.12
CA ALA A 143 -7.23 -8.99 -10.45
C ALA A 143 -6.52 -9.59 -9.22
N SER A 144 -6.30 -8.81 -8.15
CA SER A 144 -5.71 -9.33 -6.91
C SER A 144 -6.58 -10.40 -6.27
N TYR A 145 -7.92 -10.28 -6.34
CA TYR A 145 -8.84 -11.27 -5.77
C TYR A 145 -8.71 -12.64 -6.43
N THR A 146 -8.43 -12.68 -7.74
CA THR A 146 -8.23 -13.93 -8.48
C THR A 146 -6.79 -14.43 -8.42
N ALA A 147 -5.81 -13.52 -8.30
CA ALA A 147 -4.39 -13.86 -8.28
C ALA A 147 -3.92 -14.38 -6.91
N LEU A 148 -4.69 -14.15 -5.84
CA LEU A 148 -4.38 -14.57 -4.49
C LEU A 148 -4.81 -16.01 -4.24
N THR A 149 -3.82 -16.84 -3.93
CA THR A 149 -4.04 -18.22 -3.48
C THR A 149 -3.71 -18.32 -1.99
N VAL A 150 -4.70 -18.73 -1.20
CA VAL A 150 -4.55 -18.93 0.25
C VAL A 150 -4.07 -20.36 0.47
N GLN A 151 -2.89 -20.52 1.06
CA GLN A 151 -2.40 -21.85 1.42
C GLN A 151 -3.01 -22.28 2.75
N THR A 152 -4.02 -23.15 2.69
CA THR A 152 -4.72 -23.67 3.88
C THR A 152 -3.94 -24.73 4.66
N LYS A 153 -2.76 -25.13 4.19
CA LYS A 153 -2.03 -26.30 4.70
C LYS A 153 -1.06 -26.04 5.85
N SER A 154 -0.92 -24.80 6.34
CA SER A 154 -0.02 -24.51 7.45
C SER A 154 -0.78 -24.48 8.78
N ASN A 155 -0.40 -25.34 9.72
CA ASN A 155 -0.90 -25.34 11.11
C ASN A 155 -0.47 -24.10 11.92
N SER A 156 0.21 -23.12 11.31
CA SER A 156 0.58 -21.86 11.97
C SER A 156 -0.57 -20.86 11.94
N TYR A 157 -1.36 -20.82 13.02
CA TYR A 157 -2.45 -19.86 13.24
C TYR A 157 -2.02 -18.38 13.18
N SER A 158 -0.73 -18.08 13.30
CA SER A 158 -0.19 -16.71 13.35
C SER A 158 0.21 -16.13 11.98
N ARG A 159 0.24 -16.96 10.92
CA ARG A 159 0.66 -16.52 9.58
C ARG A 159 -0.44 -16.83 8.58
N CYS A 160 -0.77 -15.83 7.79
CA CYS A 160 -1.62 -15.93 6.61
C CYS A 160 -0.73 -16.12 5.37
N PRO A 161 -0.19 -17.33 5.09
CA PRO A 161 0.64 -17.52 3.92
C PRO A 161 -0.21 -17.33 2.67
N THR A 162 0.13 -16.28 1.93
CA THR A 162 -0.49 -15.95 0.65
C THR A 162 0.56 -15.98 -0.42
N THR A 163 0.24 -16.64 -1.52
CA THR A 163 1.05 -16.61 -2.73
C THR A 163 0.33 -15.82 -3.80
N LEU A 164 1.00 -14.81 -4.36
CA LEU A 164 0.51 -14.03 -5.49
C LEU A 164 1.15 -14.53 -6.77
N ALA A 165 0.38 -14.51 -7.86
CA ALA A 165 0.89 -14.80 -9.19
C ALA A 165 1.90 -13.72 -9.64
N GLU A 166 3.02 -14.15 -10.22
CA GLU A 166 4.09 -13.25 -10.68
C GLU A 166 3.57 -12.23 -11.72
N GLY A 167 2.67 -12.65 -12.61
CA GLY A 167 2.06 -11.76 -13.60
C GLY A 167 1.27 -10.60 -12.98
N TRP A 168 0.65 -10.81 -11.81
CA TRP A 168 -0.04 -9.73 -11.10
C TRP A 168 0.94 -8.68 -10.57
N VAL A 169 2.09 -9.13 -10.05
CA VAL A 169 3.15 -8.25 -9.52
C VAL A 169 3.66 -7.30 -10.62
N PHE A 170 3.94 -7.83 -11.82
CA PHE A 170 4.35 -7.01 -12.96
C PHE A 170 3.24 -6.07 -13.44
N GLY A 171 2.00 -6.55 -13.50
CA GLY A 171 0.85 -5.72 -13.89
C GLY A 171 0.60 -4.56 -12.93
N LYS A 172 0.71 -4.81 -11.62
CA LYS A 172 0.59 -3.77 -10.60
C LYS A 172 1.72 -2.75 -10.71
N LEU A 173 2.97 -3.19 -10.84
CA LEU A 173 4.12 -2.32 -11.03
C LEU A 173 3.98 -1.42 -12.25
N ALA A 174 3.56 -1.98 -13.39
CA ALA A 174 3.35 -1.22 -14.62
C ALA A 174 2.26 -0.15 -14.45
N THR A 175 1.17 -0.52 -13.76
CA THR A 175 0.05 0.40 -13.45
C THR A 175 0.51 1.54 -12.54
N ASP A 176 1.26 1.25 -11.48
CA ASP A 176 1.75 2.25 -10.53
C ASP A 176 2.79 3.17 -11.18
N PHE A 177 3.69 2.61 -11.99
CA PHE A 177 4.64 3.38 -12.77
C PHE A 177 3.94 4.34 -13.72
N TYR A 178 2.92 3.85 -14.45
CA TYR A 178 2.11 4.69 -15.34
C TYR A 178 1.39 5.81 -14.58
N ALA A 179 0.73 5.49 -13.46
CA ALA A 179 0.00 6.47 -12.66
C ALA A 179 0.95 7.56 -12.10
N ASN A 180 2.09 7.16 -11.55
CA ASN A 180 3.07 8.10 -11.01
C ASN A 180 3.71 8.96 -12.10
N LEU A 181 4.03 8.38 -13.27
CA LEU A 181 4.54 9.13 -14.41
C LEU A 181 3.51 10.14 -14.92
N ALA A 182 2.25 9.73 -15.07
CA ALA A 182 1.16 10.59 -15.50
C ALA A 182 0.89 11.75 -14.53
N LEU A 183 0.86 11.46 -13.22
CA LEU A 183 0.71 12.48 -12.18
C LEU A 183 1.89 13.46 -12.16
N SER A 184 3.11 12.96 -12.29
CA SER A 184 4.32 13.77 -12.34
C SER A 184 4.34 14.69 -13.57
N ALA A 185 3.95 14.17 -14.74
CA ALA A 185 3.81 14.97 -15.95
C ALA A 185 2.73 16.05 -15.81
N CYS A 186 1.56 15.70 -15.27
CA CYS A 186 0.48 16.66 -15.03
C CYS A 186 0.89 17.76 -14.04
N PHE A 187 1.56 17.39 -12.95
CA PHE A 187 2.08 18.33 -11.96
C PHE A 187 3.12 19.26 -12.58
N MET A 188 4.12 18.72 -13.30
CA MET A 188 5.13 19.55 -13.97
C MET A 188 4.50 20.50 -14.98
N LEU A 189 3.52 20.06 -15.77
CA LEU A 189 2.81 20.93 -16.72
C LEU A 189 2.03 22.05 -16.00
N ALA A 190 1.32 21.73 -14.92
CA ALA A 190 0.56 22.71 -14.15
C ALA A 190 1.48 23.79 -13.55
N VAL A 191 2.58 23.36 -12.91
CA VAL A 191 3.49 24.32 -12.28
C VAL A 191 4.34 25.07 -13.31
N TRP A 192 4.74 24.44 -14.42
CA TRP A 192 5.43 25.11 -15.51
C TRP A 192 4.58 26.24 -16.11
N ARG A 193 3.27 26.00 -16.28
CA ARG A 193 2.33 27.05 -16.71
C ARG A 193 2.29 28.22 -15.73
N GLU A 194 2.04 27.94 -14.44
CA GLU A 194 2.00 29.01 -13.41
C GLU A 194 3.33 29.77 -13.30
N TYR A 195 4.46 29.06 -13.40
CA TYR A 195 5.79 29.68 -13.43
C TYR A 195 5.92 30.62 -14.63
N ARG A 196 5.45 30.23 -15.82
CA ARG A 196 5.53 31.06 -17.02
C ARG A 196 4.64 32.30 -16.93
N TYR A 197 3.47 32.20 -16.31
CA TYR A 197 2.53 33.33 -16.17
C TYR A 197 2.91 34.31 -15.06
N ARG A 198 3.33 33.82 -13.88
CA ARG A 198 3.55 34.67 -12.69
C ARG A 198 5.01 35.01 -12.44
N GLY A 199 5.97 34.22 -12.96
CA GLY A 199 7.40 34.46 -12.81
C GLY A 199 7.91 34.48 -11.35
N SER A 200 7.13 34.00 -10.39
CA SER A 200 7.50 34.08 -8.97
C SER A 200 8.48 32.97 -8.56
N PRO A 201 9.55 33.29 -7.79
CA PRO A 201 10.52 32.31 -7.32
C PRO A 201 9.89 31.22 -6.42
N LEU A 202 8.72 31.49 -5.83
CA LEU A 202 7.97 30.51 -5.04
C LEU A 202 7.61 29.25 -5.86
N TYR A 203 7.23 29.43 -7.13
CA TYR A 203 6.89 28.30 -8.01
C TYR A 203 8.11 27.47 -8.40
N SER A 204 9.31 28.08 -8.42
CA SER A 204 10.56 27.36 -8.67
C SER A 204 10.92 26.43 -7.51
N ALA A 205 10.74 26.90 -6.26
CA ALA A 205 10.90 26.06 -5.09
C ALA A 205 9.89 24.90 -5.09
N LEU A 206 8.62 25.19 -5.39
CA LEU A 206 7.56 24.18 -5.44
C LEU A 206 7.79 23.12 -6.54
N LEU A 207 8.35 23.52 -7.69
CA LEU A 207 8.79 22.59 -8.75
C LEU A 207 9.88 21.66 -8.24
N ARG A 208 10.89 22.20 -7.57
CA ARG A 208 12.02 21.41 -7.07
C ARG A 208 11.57 20.36 -6.07
N ASP A 209 10.68 20.75 -5.14
CA ASP A 209 10.14 19.83 -4.15
C ASP A 209 9.25 18.77 -4.80
N GLY A 210 8.34 19.18 -5.70
CA GLY A 210 7.45 18.24 -6.38
C GLY A 210 8.18 17.23 -7.28
N ILE A 211 9.24 17.65 -7.97
CA ILE A 211 10.10 16.75 -8.75
C ILE A 211 10.82 15.76 -7.81
N GLY A 212 11.29 16.22 -6.65
CA GLY A 212 11.89 15.36 -5.63
C GLY A 212 10.92 14.26 -5.16
N TYR A 213 9.68 14.62 -4.84
CA TYR A 213 8.65 13.65 -4.46
C TYR A 213 8.32 12.66 -5.59
N ALA A 214 8.18 13.15 -6.83
CA ALA A 214 7.91 12.31 -8.00
C ALA A 214 9.02 11.27 -8.25
N LEU A 215 10.28 11.72 -8.24
CA LEU A 215 11.42 10.82 -8.39
C LEU A 215 11.52 9.84 -7.22
N GLY A 216 11.27 10.31 -5.99
CA GLY A 216 11.23 9.45 -4.80
C GLY A 216 10.21 8.32 -4.94
N ALA A 217 8.99 8.64 -5.38
CA ALA A 217 7.93 7.65 -5.60
C ALA A 217 8.29 6.63 -6.71
N ILE A 218 8.86 7.09 -7.82
CA ILE A 218 9.29 6.19 -8.91
C ILE A 218 10.41 5.25 -8.45
N ILE A 219 11.41 5.79 -7.74
CA ILE A 219 12.54 5.00 -7.20
C ILE A 219 12.02 4.02 -6.15
N SER A 220 11.11 4.44 -5.26
CA SER A 220 10.48 3.57 -4.25
C SER A 220 9.81 2.37 -4.91
N ASN A 221 8.94 2.61 -5.90
CA ASN A 221 8.23 1.54 -6.61
C ASN A 221 9.20 0.56 -7.29
N ILE A 222 10.27 1.06 -7.92
CA ILE A 222 11.28 0.23 -8.59
C ILE A 222 12.04 -0.61 -7.55
N LEU A 223 12.47 -0.01 -6.44
CA LEU A 223 13.15 -0.72 -5.36
C LEU A 223 12.26 -1.79 -4.74
N CYS A 224 10.99 -1.48 -4.47
CA CYS A 224 9.99 -2.45 -4.00
C CYS A 224 9.88 -3.64 -4.96
N ALA A 225 9.75 -3.39 -6.27
CA ALA A 225 9.68 -4.45 -7.27
C ALA A 225 10.95 -5.31 -7.30
N ILE A 226 12.13 -4.68 -7.27
CA ILE A 226 13.41 -5.41 -7.25
C ILE A 226 13.49 -6.28 -6.00
N ILE A 227 13.23 -5.75 -4.81
CA ILE A 227 13.29 -6.50 -3.54
C ILE A 227 12.36 -7.72 -3.59
N ILE A 228 11.14 -7.53 -4.12
CA ILE A 228 10.13 -8.59 -4.21
C ILE A 228 10.51 -9.68 -5.23
N LEU A 229 11.13 -9.30 -6.35
CA LEU A 229 11.53 -10.23 -7.41
C LEU A 229 12.83 -10.97 -7.06
N LEU A 230 13.80 -10.29 -6.45
CA LEU A 230 15.14 -10.83 -6.18
C LEU A 230 15.22 -11.70 -4.93
N ILE A 231 14.35 -11.47 -3.94
CA ILE A 231 14.43 -12.15 -2.63
C ILE A 231 13.24 -13.10 -2.47
N PRO A 232 13.40 -14.42 -2.73
CA PRO A 232 12.33 -15.40 -2.57
C PRO A 232 11.72 -15.41 -1.17
N ALA A 233 12.54 -15.15 -0.15
CA ALA A 233 12.10 -15.07 1.25
C ALA A 233 11.14 -13.90 1.51
N MET A 234 11.18 -12.83 0.68
CA MET A 234 10.26 -11.70 0.77
C MET A 234 8.94 -11.93 0.03
N ARG A 235 8.81 -13.01 -0.76
CA ARG A 235 7.55 -13.30 -1.48
C ARG A 235 6.36 -13.50 -0.54
N THR A 236 6.60 -14.00 0.66
CA THR A 236 5.57 -14.16 1.70
C THR A 236 5.14 -12.84 2.34
N TRP A 237 5.94 -11.77 2.21
CA TRP A 237 5.72 -10.45 2.79
C TRP A 237 5.19 -9.41 1.79
N GLN A 238 4.95 -9.82 0.54
CA GLN A 238 4.57 -8.92 -0.56
C GLN A 238 3.42 -7.98 -0.23
N MET A 239 2.35 -8.48 0.39
CA MET A 239 1.19 -7.64 0.71
C MET A 239 1.49 -6.54 1.74
N HIS A 240 2.44 -6.78 2.64
CA HIS A 240 2.84 -5.77 3.64
C HIS A 240 3.75 -4.72 3.00
N ILE A 241 4.67 -5.15 2.14
CA ILE A 241 5.59 -4.25 1.42
C ILE A 241 4.79 -3.34 0.48
N TYR A 242 3.86 -3.90 -0.31
CA TYR A 242 3.00 -3.10 -1.19
C TYR A 242 2.02 -2.21 -0.42
N GLY A 243 1.56 -2.64 0.75
CA GLY A 243 0.73 -1.82 1.62
C GLY A 243 1.47 -0.59 2.14
N ALA A 244 2.77 -0.73 2.45
CA ALA A 244 3.61 0.37 2.93
C ALA A 244 3.97 1.39 1.83
N ASP A 245 4.13 0.95 0.58
CA ASP A 245 4.41 1.85 -0.56
C ASP A 245 3.20 2.72 -0.95
N CYS A 246 1.99 2.36 -0.46
CA CYS A 246 0.74 3.08 -0.74
C CYS A 246 0.39 4.19 0.27
N THR A 247 1.21 4.41 1.30
CA THR A 247 1.01 5.43 2.35
C THR A 247 2.07 6.50 2.30
#